data_AF-A0A8S4BVH1-F1
#
_entry.id   AF-A0A8S4BVH1-F1
#
_cell.length_a   1.000
_cell.length_b   1.000
_cell.length_c   1.000
_cell.angle_alpha   90.00
_cell.angle_beta   90.00
_cell.angle_gamma   90.00
#
_symmetry.space_group_name_H-M   'P 1'
#
loop_
_entity.id
_entity.type
_entity.pdbx_description
1 polymer ?
#
loop_
_entity_poly.entity_id
_entity_poly.type
_entity_poly.pdbx_seq_one_letter_code
_entity_poly.pdbx_strand_id
1 'polypeptide(L)'
;MSPILRLCVLLAMFGCISASPEICTNALLPGAKGDQGETGEEGDQGKLGKTGPPGLPGVPGEPGLKGEVGQIGKMGPFGDIGDSGNKGMDGPPGSKGKTGTTCDCGRYRRVVDQLDANIGKLENAVKFVKNVVLGLKETEERYYLLVKEPKRFSDASMNCKLRGGTLAMPKTSNSNRLMADYISQAGLTRTYVGVQVQNKDIDGTNSYIYADSSPLQGFAAWSQEEKAATNSSCVELLNTGTWSHVECETSMFFISGAKRVISRGGRRRRRQEREMSEPAANPAATSFPAPAISLPLGLDVLRTYSGALICLEIFFGALVWILVASSNVPVPLLQGWVMFVSVTTFVLSSVYLILLITGLADRIATDWNFLDAVYHFIALLFYFAAFVLEAATTAANGGAHISPLPNSTDSVLCITQPRGNIFTVLTYRQYNINVAATVFASVVTLFYGCSMVMGFKRCRM
;
A
#
# COMPACT_ATOMS: atom_id res chain seq x y z
N MET A 1 -31.20 -21.23 26.97
CA MET A 1 -29.72 -21.16 27.08
C MET A 1 -29.12 -21.96 25.94
N SER A 2 -28.25 -21.33 25.16
CA SER A 2 -27.92 -21.68 23.78
C SER A 2 -26.99 -22.90 23.65
N PRO A 3 -27.01 -23.59 22.48
CA PRO A 3 -26.09 -24.71 22.16
C PRO A 3 -24.62 -24.30 22.06
N ILE A 4 -24.30 -23.00 22.18
CA ILE A 4 -22.95 -22.44 22.16
C ILE A 4 -22.22 -22.75 23.49
N LEU A 5 -22.94 -22.85 24.61
CA LEU A 5 -22.33 -23.14 25.91
C LEU A 5 -21.96 -24.63 26.08
N ARG A 6 -22.64 -25.54 25.37
CA ARG A 6 -22.29 -26.98 25.37
C ARG A 6 -21.09 -27.29 24.46
N LEU A 7 -20.89 -26.52 23.39
CA LEU A 7 -19.72 -26.67 22.52
C LEU A 7 -18.43 -26.11 23.18
N CYS A 8 -18.54 -25.06 23.99
CA CYS A 8 -17.40 -24.54 24.76
C CYS A 8 -16.96 -25.45 25.92
N VAL A 9 -17.87 -26.22 26.53
CA VAL A 9 -17.52 -27.15 27.63
C VAL A 9 -16.93 -28.47 27.10
N LEU A 10 -17.32 -28.91 25.90
CA LEU A 10 -16.71 -30.08 25.25
C LEU A 10 -15.31 -29.82 24.70
N LEU A 11 -15.00 -28.58 24.30
CA LEU A 11 -13.65 -28.19 23.87
C LEU A 11 -12.66 -27.98 25.04
N ALA A 12 -13.15 -27.83 26.27
CA ALA A 12 -12.31 -27.70 27.47
C ALA A 12 -11.98 -29.05 28.15
N MET A 13 -12.67 -30.14 27.79
CA MET A 13 -12.50 -31.46 28.42
C MET A 13 -11.72 -32.48 27.58
N PHE A 14 -11.30 -32.12 26.36
CA PHE A 14 -10.37 -32.91 25.54
C PHE A 14 -8.90 -32.46 25.67
N GLY A 15 -8.59 -31.62 26.66
CA GLY A 15 -7.25 -31.09 26.95
C GLY A 15 -6.47 -31.81 28.05
N CYS A 16 -6.91 -32.99 28.52
CA CYS A 16 -6.23 -33.71 29.61
C CYS A 16 -6.23 -35.24 29.39
N ILE A 17 -5.43 -35.74 28.45
CA ILE A 17 -4.79 -37.07 28.57
C ILE A 17 -3.42 -37.01 27.86
N SER A 18 -2.35 -36.78 28.62
CA SER A 18 -1.12 -37.58 28.49
C SER A 18 -0.22 -37.32 29.68
N ALA A 19 0.31 -38.42 30.18
CA ALA A 19 1.18 -38.57 31.33
C ALA A 19 2.43 -37.67 31.31
N SER A 20 2.81 -37.28 32.53
CA SER A 20 4.14 -36.98 33.09
C SER A 20 5.38 -36.92 32.18
N PRO A 21 6.33 -35.98 32.43
CA PRO A 21 7.62 -35.95 31.76
C PRO A 21 8.65 -36.93 32.38
N GLU A 22 9.50 -37.45 31.49
CA GLU A 22 10.89 -37.93 31.66
C GLU A 22 11.21 -39.19 32.49
N ILE A 23 12.06 -40.07 31.91
CA ILE A 23 13.38 -40.50 32.42
C ILE A 23 13.95 -41.61 31.51
N CYS A 24 15.18 -41.43 31.00
CA CYS A 24 16.09 -42.52 30.64
C CYS A 24 17.55 -42.07 30.86
N THR A 25 18.06 -42.23 32.08
CA THR A 25 19.46 -42.65 32.33
C THR A 25 19.56 -43.21 33.76
N ASN A 26 19.97 -44.47 33.90
CA ASN A 26 20.37 -45.06 35.17
C ASN A 26 21.84 -44.74 35.44
N ALA A 27 22.10 -43.84 36.38
CA ALA A 27 23.37 -43.76 37.11
C ALA A 27 23.09 -43.22 38.52
N LEU A 28 23.39 -44.05 39.52
CA LEU A 28 23.37 -43.68 40.94
C LEU A 28 24.47 -42.63 41.21
N LEU A 29 24.10 -41.47 41.73
CA LEU A 29 24.99 -40.54 42.43
C LEU A 29 24.28 -40.06 43.71
N PRO A 30 24.97 -39.96 44.87
CA PRO A 30 24.37 -39.45 46.09
C PRO A 30 23.97 -37.98 45.91
N GLY A 31 22.78 -37.61 46.39
CA GLY A 31 22.28 -36.24 46.29
C GLY A 31 23.24 -35.22 46.93
N ALA A 32 23.51 -34.12 46.21
CA ALA A 32 24.14 -32.95 46.79
C ALA A 32 23.24 -32.39 47.91
N LYS A 33 23.86 -32.07 49.05
CA LYS A 33 23.23 -31.41 50.20
C LYS A 33 22.50 -30.17 49.71
N GLY A 34 21.20 -30.06 50.00
CA GLY A 34 20.40 -28.90 49.61
C GLY A 34 21.04 -27.61 50.12
N ASP A 35 21.18 -26.63 49.23
CA ASP A 35 21.63 -25.30 49.58
C ASP A 35 20.65 -24.66 50.57
N GLN A 36 21.20 -23.96 51.55
CA GLN A 36 20.44 -23.22 52.55
C GLN A 36 19.56 -22.18 51.84
N GLY A 37 18.25 -22.23 52.08
CA GLY A 37 17.30 -21.33 51.44
C GLY A 37 17.71 -19.86 51.62
N GLU A 38 17.64 -19.10 50.53
CA GLU A 38 17.90 -17.67 50.57
C GLU A 38 16.97 -16.98 51.56
N THR A 39 17.51 -16.03 52.31
CA THR A 39 16.75 -15.20 53.26
C THR A 39 15.73 -14.40 52.45
N GLY A 40 14.45 -14.52 52.78
CA GLY A 40 13.38 -13.85 52.04
C GLY A 40 13.61 -12.34 51.94
N GLU A 41 13.38 -11.78 50.74
CA GLU A 41 13.47 -10.34 50.51
C GLU A 41 12.49 -9.58 51.41
N GLU A 42 12.94 -8.43 51.90
CA GLU A 42 12.15 -7.49 52.70
C GLU A 42 10.94 -7.03 51.86
N GLY A 43 9.73 -7.18 52.41
CA GLY A 43 8.49 -6.92 51.67
C GLY A 43 8.40 -5.46 51.20
N ASP A 44 8.01 -5.27 49.94
CA ASP A 44 7.80 -3.94 49.35
C ASP A 44 6.91 -3.04 50.22
N GLN A 45 7.38 -1.81 50.43
CA GLN A 45 6.63 -0.78 51.14
C GLN A 45 5.28 -0.53 50.43
N GLY A 46 4.19 -0.65 51.19
CA GLY A 46 2.83 -0.54 50.67
C GLY A 46 2.60 0.75 49.87
N LYS A 47 2.02 0.62 48.67
CA LYS A 47 1.70 1.75 47.79
C LYS A 47 0.78 2.75 48.52
N LEU A 48 1.13 4.03 48.45
CA LEU A 48 0.34 5.14 48.96
C LEU A 48 -1.08 5.08 48.38
N GLY A 49 -2.10 5.09 49.25
CA GLY A 49 -3.50 5.01 48.86
C GLY A 49 -3.89 6.14 47.90
N LYS A 50 -4.67 5.81 46.86
CA LYS A 50 -5.19 6.79 45.91
C LYS A 50 -6.08 7.79 46.64
N THR A 51 -5.84 9.07 46.42
CA THR A 51 -6.68 10.17 46.92
C THR A 51 -8.13 9.97 46.45
N GLY A 52 -9.09 10.03 47.38
CA GLY A 52 -10.51 9.85 47.06
C GLY A 52 -11.01 10.92 46.09
N PRO A 53 -12.06 10.62 45.29
CA PRO A 53 -12.65 11.59 44.38
C PRO A 53 -13.22 12.79 45.16
N PRO A 54 -13.20 14.02 44.59
CA PRO A 54 -13.80 15.20 45.21
C PRO A 54 -15.29 14.97 45.48
N GLY A 55 -15.76 15.44 46.64
CA GLY A 55 -17.17 15.35 47.03
C GLY A 55 -18.09 16.10 46.06
N LEU A 56 -19.30 15.57 45.85
CA LEU A 56 -20.33 16.18 45.02
C LEU A 56 -20.69 17.59 45.54
N PRO A 57 -20.93 18.58 44.68
CA PRO A 57 -21.38 19.90 45.08
C PRO A 57 -22.70 19.83 45.88
N GLY A 58 -22.79 20.59 46.97
CA GLY A 58 -23.96 20.63 47.84
C GLY A 58 -25.21 21.15 47.13
N VAL A 59 -26.35 20.57 47.48
CA VAL A 59 -27.68 20.94 46.95
C VAL A 59 -28.02 22.37 47.39
N PRO A 60 -28.53 23.24 46.50
CA PRO A 60 -28.96 24.59 46.87
C PRO A 60 -30.04 24.56 47.96
N GLY A 61 -29.89 25.39 48.99
CA GLY A 61 -30.80 25.45 50.14
C GLY A 61 -32.19 25.97 49.77
N GLU A 62 -33.22 25.39 50.39
CA GLU A 62 -34.61 25.81 50.22
C GLU A 62 -34.89 27.18 50.87
N PRO A 63 -35.83 27.98 50.31
CA PRO A 63 -36.13 29.32 50.80
C PRO A 63 -36.67 29.34 52.24
N GLY A 64 -36.18 30.27 53.06
CA GLY A 64 -36.59 30.41 54.45
C GLY A 64 -38.06 30.79 54.61
N LEU A 65 -38.76 30.09 55.50
CA LEU A 65 -40.09 30.46 55.98
C LEU A 65 -40.00 31.33 57.25
N LYS A 66 -40.89 32.31 57.31
CA LYS A 66 -40.99 33.38 58.30
C LYS A 66 -41.70 32.89 59.58
N GLY A 67 -41.18 33.26 60.75
CA GLY A 67 -41.87 33.22 62.05
C GLY A 67 -41.13 34.12 63.04
N GLU A 68 -41.69 35.28 63.40
CA GLU A 68 -42.60 35.58 64.52
C GLU A 68 -41.89 35.93 65.84
N VAL A 69 -42.29 37.07 66.39
CA VAL A 69 -41.65 37.81 67.49
C VAL A 69 -42.08 37.22 68.83
N GLY A 70 -41.11 36.97 69.73
CA GLY A 70 -41.33 36.59 71.12
C GLY A 70 -40.41 37.37 72.08
N GLN A 71 -40.94 37.71 73.26
CA GLN A 71 -40.42 38.70 74.21
C GLN A 71 -39.28 38.23 75.14
N ILE A 72 -38.67 39.25 75.75
CA ILE A 72 -37.45 39.36 76.59
C ILE A 72 -37.40 38.47 77.85
N GLY A 73 -36.20 37.95 78.14
CA GLY A 73 -35.74 37.56 79.49
C GLY A 73 -34.21 37.61 79.62
N LYS A 74 -33.69 38.29 80.66
CA LYS A 74 -32.25 38.37 81.09
C LYS A 74 -31.94 37.14 81.97
N MET A 75 -30.74 36.56 82.16
CA MET A 75 -29.37 37.05 82.35
C MET A 75 -28.41 35.82 82.50
N GLY A 76 -27.11 35.99 82.22
CA GLY A 76 -26.01 35.15 82.77
C GLY A 76 -24.94 34.78 81.74
N PRO A 77 -23.64 35.12 81.93
CA PRO A 77 -22.65 35.23 80.85
C PRO A 77 -22.08 33.87 80.42
N PHE A 78 -21.91 33.68 79.12
CA PHE A 78 -21.10 32.59 78.55
C PHE A 78 -19.95 33.21 77.76
N GLY A 79 -18.75 32.61 77.91
CA GLY A 79 -17.46 33.19 77.55
C GLY A 79 -17.29 33.59 76.08
N ASP A 80 -16.32 34.46 75.85
CA ASP A 80 -16.00 35.00 74.53
C ASP A 80 -15.76 33.87 73.52
N ILE A 81 -16.50 33.93 72.42
CA ILE A 81 -16.31 33.08 71.25
C ILE A 81 -14.95 33.45 70.66
N GLY A 82 -14.04 32.49 70.54
CA GLY A 82 -12.74 32.69 69.90
C GLY A 82 -12.89 33.22 68.47
N ASP A 83 -12.02 34.15 68.08
CA ASP A 83 -12.03 34.76 66.75
C ASP A 83 -12.03 33.69 65.65
N SER A 84 -12.89 33.89 64.64
CA SER A 84 -12.91 33.02 63.46
C SER A 84 -11.55 33.04 62.77
N GLY A 85 -10.96 31.87 62.53
CA GLY A 85 -9.68 31.74 61.85
C GLY A 85 -9.70 32.44 60.48
N ASN A 86 -8.66 33.22 60.19
CA ASN A 86 -8.51 33.92 58.92
C ASN A 86 -8.57 32.95 57.73
N LYS A 87 -9.31 33.34 56.68
CA LYS A 87 -9.39 32.61 55.41
C LYS A 87 -7.97 32.37 54.88
N GLY A 88 -7.63 31.12 54.56
CA GLY A 88 -6.32 30.77 54.00
C GLY A 88 -6.04 31.57 52.72
N MET A 89 -4.78 32.00 52.55
CA MET A 89 -4.34 32.75 51.38
C MET A 89 -4.47 31.91 50.11
N ASP A 90 -4.86 32.56 49.00
CA ASP A 90 -4.95 31.91 47.69
C ASP A 90 -3.60 31.30 47.29
N GLY A 91 -3.63 30.09 46.73
CA GLY A 91 -2.43 29.39 46.27
C GLY A 91 -1.71 30.16 45.16
N PRO A 92 -0.37 30.04 45.04
CA PRO A 92 0.39 30.77 44.04
C PRO A 92 -0.05 30.38 42.61
N PRO A 93 0.00 31.32 41.63
CA PRO A 93 -0.30 31.03 40.24
C PRO A 93 0.56 29.87 39.71
N GLY A 94 -0.06 28.93 38.99
CA GLY A 94 0.66 27.83 38.36
C GLY A 94 1.78 28.32 37.46
N SER A 95 2.93 27.64 37.48
CA SER A 95 4.11 27.98 36.67
C SER A 95 3.76 28.05 35.18
N LYS A 96 4.20 29.11 34.48
CA LYS A 96 4.05 29.23 33.02
C LYS A 96 4.58 27.97 32.33
N GLY A 97 3.77 27.39 31.44
CA GLY A 97 4.16 26.26 30.61
C GLY A 97 5.43 26.59 29.80
N LYS A 98 6.29 25.58 29.62
CA LYS A 98 7.54 25.73 28.85
C LYS A 98 7.24 26.25 27.44
N THR A 99 8.00 27.24 26.99
CA THR A 99 7.93 27.78 25.63
C THR A 99 8.04 26.63 24.62
N GLY A 100 7.11 26.55 23.67
CA GLY A 100 7.13 25.53 22.62
C GLY A 100 8.46 25.56 21.86
N THR A 101 9.00 24.39 21.58
CA THR A 101 10.21 24.21 20.76
C THR A 101 10.04 24.93 19.43
N THR A 102 11.00 25.79 19.10
CA THR A 102 11.12 26.49 17.82
C THR A 102 10.97 25.51 16.65
N CYS A 103 10.05 25.77 15.72
CA CYS A 103 9.94 24.98 14.48
C CYS A 103 11.27 25.04 13.72
N ASP A 104 11.89 23.89 13.46
CA ASP A 104 13.09 23.73 12.63
C ASP A 104 12.75 23.92 11.15
N CYS A 105 12.33 25.13 10.78
CA CYS A 105 12.03 25.52 9.40
C CYS A 105 13.27 25.45 8.48
N GLY A 106 14.48 25.47 9.05
CA GLY A 106 15.75 25.40 8.32
C GLY A 106 16.02 24.01 7.73
N ARG A 107 15.62 22.94 8.42
CA ARG A 107 15.72 21.57 7.87
C ARG A 107 14.76 21.35 6.70
N TYR A 108 13.52 21.80 6.81
CA TYR A 108 12.53 21.65 5.73
C TYR A 108 12.92 22.44 4.48
N ARG A 109 13.48 23.65 4.62
CA ARG A 109 13.94 24.47 3.49
C ARG A 109 14.99 23.75 2.64
N ARG A 110 15.99 23.12 3.26
CA ARG A 110 17.03 22.35 2.55
C ARG A 110 16.46 21.18 1.76
N VAL A 111 15.45 20.50 2.30
CA VAL A 111 14.78 19.38 1.61
C VAL A 111 13.99 19.89 0.41
N VAL A 112 13.29 21.02 0.53
CA VAL A 112 12.55 21.64 -0.58
C VAL A 112 13.51 22.11 -1.68
N ASP A 113 14.59 22.81 -1.31
CA ASP A 113 15.60 23.26 -2.27
C ASP A 113 16.24 22.08 -3.03
N GLN A 114 16.50 20.98 -2.32
CA GLN A 114 17.02 19.75 -2.93
C GLN A 114 15.99 19.08 -3.86
N LEU A 115 14.71 19.09 -3.49
CA LEU A 115 13.64 18.58 -4.33
C LEU A 115 13.48 19.42 -5.61
N ASP A 116 13.51 20.75 -5.51
CA ASP A 116 13.41 21.64 -6.67
C ASP A 116 14.59 21.46 -7.62
N ALA A 117 15.82 21.31 -7.09
CA ALA A 117 16.99 20.97 -7.90
C ALA A 117 16.83 19.61 -8.61
N ASN A 118 16.27 18.61 -7.93
CA ASN A 118 16.02 17.29 -8.53
C ASN A 118 14.91 17.34 -9.59
N ILE A 119 13.86 18.14 -9.38
CA ILE A 119 12.81 18.39 -10.39
C ILE A 119 13.41 19.06 -11.62
N GLY A 120 14.25 20.08 -11.46
CA GLY A 120 14.91 20.74 -12.58
C GLY A 120 15.83 19.80 -13.38
N LYS A 121 16.56 18.93 -12.69
CA LYS A 121 17.35 17.86 -13.35
C LYS A 121 16.46 16.90 -14.14
N LEU A 122 15.32 16.50 -13.57
CA LEU A 122 14.36 15.62 -14.22
C LEU A 122 13.74 16.28 -15.46
N GLU A 123 13.30 17.54 -15.36
CA GLU A 123 12.73 18.28 -16.49
C GLU A 123 13.72 18.41 -17.66
N ASN A 124 14.99 18.69 -17.36
CA ASN A 124 16.05 18.74 -18.37
C ASN A 124 16.29 17.37 -19.02
N ALA A 125 16.33 16.30 -18.22
CA ALA A 125 16.46 14.94 -18.75
C ALA A 125 15.26 14.55 -19.63
N VAL A 126 14.04 14.87 -19.21
CA VAL A 126 12.83 14.61 -20.00
C VAL A 126 12.84 15.41 -21.31
N LYS A 127 13.26 16.68 -21.28
CA LYS A 127 13.39 17.51 -22.49
C LYS A 127 14.43 16.95 -23.45
N PHE A 128 15.56 16.45 -22.93
CA PHE A 128 16.57 15.76 -23.73
C PHE A 128 16.00 14.51 -24.40
N VAL A 129 15.31 13.64 -23.65
CA VAL A 129 14.71 12.42 -24.20
C VAL A 129 13.64 12.74 -25.25
N LYS A 130 12.78 13.73 -25.00
CA LYS A 130 11.74 14.15 -25.97
C LYS A 130 12.33 14.63 -27.29
N ASN A 131 13.33 15.50 -27.23
CA ASN A 131 13.85 16.20 -28.41
C ASN A 131 14.93 15.41 -29.14
N VAL A 132 15.88 14.82 -28.41
CA VAL A 132 17.07 14.19 -29.00
C VAL A 132 16.84 12.71 -29.28
N VAL A 133 16.24 11.99 -28.33
CA VAL A 133 16.07 10.53 -28.45
C VAL A 133 14.85 10.17 -29.29
N LEU A 134 13.69 10.75 -28.96
CA LEU A 134 12.43 10.44 -29.64
C LEU A 134 12.14 11.36 -30.83
N GLY A 135 12.81 12.52 -30.91
CA GLY A 135 12.56 13.51 -31.95
C GLY A 135 11.12 14.02 -31.99
N LEU A 136 10.41 14.02 -30.86
CA LEU A 136 9.00 14.43 -30.77
C LEU A 136 8.84 15.90 -31.14
N LYS A 137 7.82 16.22 -31.94
CA LYS A 137 7.42 17.61 -32.19
C LYS A 137 6.22 17.96 -31.31
N GLU A 138 6.40 18.96 -30.44
CA GLU A 138 5.36 19.46 -29.54
C GLU A 138 4.71 20.72 -30.08
N THR A 139 3.38 20.77 -30.06
CA THR A 139 2.57 21.98 -30.30
C THR A 139 1.78 22.34 -29.04
N GLU A 140 1.06 23.46 -29.06
CA GLU A 140 0.26 23.90 -27.91
C GLU A 140 -0.85 22.90 -27.52
N GLU A 141 -1.34 22.12 -28.47
CA GLU A 141 -2.49 21.23 -28.29
C GLU A 141 -2.15 19.74 -28.49
N ARG A 142 -1.06 19.42 -29.21
CA ARG A 142 -0.76 18.04 -29.65
C ARG A 142 0.73 17.72 -29.70
N TYR A 143 1.06 16.45 -29.50
CA TYR A 143 2.37 15.86 -29.76
C TYR A 143 2.35 15.05 -31.05
N TYR A 144 3.39 15.17 -31.87
CA TYR A 144 3.60 14.39 -33.08
C TYR A 144 4.87 13.53 -32.95
N LEU A 145 4.72 12.23 -33.20
CA LEU A 145 5.81 11.25 -33.22
C LEU A 145 5.89 10.61 -34.60
N LEU A 146 7.06 10.68 -35.23
CA LEU A 146 7.33 9.97 -36.46
C LEU A 146 7.79 8.54 -36.15
N VAL A 147 6.99 7.56 -36.56
CA VAL A 147 7.31 6.14 -36.38
C VAL A 147 7.99 5.61 -37.64
N LYS A 148 9.30 5.33 -37.55
CA LYS A 148 10.13 4.80 -38.64
C LYS A 148 10.01 3.27 -38.80
N GLU A 149 8.82 2.73 -38.59
CA GLU A 149 8.48 1.32 -38.83
C GLU A 149 7.46 1.28 -39.97
N PRO A 150 7.76 0.66 -41.13
CA PRO A 150 6.83 0.66 -42.24
C PRO A 150 5.67 -0.29 -41.93
N LYS A 151 4.44 0.23 -41.98
CA LYS A 151 3.21 -0.55 -41.71
C LYS A 151 2.14 -0.22 -42.72
N ARG A 152 1.19 -1.14 -42.91
CA ARG A 152 -0.05 -0.90 -43.66
C ARG A 152 -0.92 0.10 -42.89
N PHE A 153 -1.85 0.76 -43.57
CA PHE A 153 -2.64 1.81 -42.93
C PHE A 153 -3.43 1.33 -41.70
N SER A 154 -4.04 0.15 -41.76
CA SER A 154 -4.77 -0.46 -40.63
C SER A 154 -3.87 -0.68 -39.42
N ASP A 155 -2.68 -1.22 -39.65
CA ASP A 155 -1.71 -1.59 -38.61
C ASP A 155 -1.05 -0.35 -38.02
N ALA A 156 -0.79 0.67 -38.85
CA ALA A 156 -0.30 1.98 -38.43
C ALA A 156 -1.34 2.67 -37.54
N SER A 157 -2.61 2.68 -37.95
CA SER A 157 -3.72 3.23 -37.17
C SER A 157 -3.86 2.52 -35.81
N MET A 158 -3.80 1.19 -35.80
CA MET A 158 -3.85 0.41 -34.56
C MET A 158 -2.63 0.67 -33.67
N ASN A 159 -1.43 0.82 -34.24
CA ASN A 159 -0.22 1.15 -33.48
C ASN A 159 -0.34 2.51 -32.77
N CYS A 160 -0.87 3.53 -33.46
CA CYS A 160 -1.14 4.84 -32.87
C CYS A 160 -2.16 4.73 -31.73
N LYS A 161 -3.24 3.96 -31.93
CA LYS A 161 -4.29 3.73 -30.90
C LYS A 161 -3.73 3.05 -29.65
N LEU A 162 -2.90 2.02 -29.81
CA LEU A 162 -2.24 1.32 -28.70
C LEU A 162 -1.29 2.23 -27.90
N ARG A 163 -0.77 3.30 -28.53
CA ARG A 163 0.05 4.34 -27.88
C ARG A 163 -0.79 5.49 -27.27
N GLY A 164 -2.12 5.37 -27.25
CA GLY A 164 -3.02 6.39 -26.72
C GLY A 164 -3.20 7.62 -27.64
N GLY A 165 -2.88 7.48 -28.93
CA GLY A 165 -3.03 8.53 -29.94
C GLY A 165 -3.86 8.06 -31.14
N THR A 166 -3.82 8.84 -32.21
CA THR A 166 -4.36 8.47 -33.52
C THR A 166 -3.37 8.81 -34.61
N LEU A 167 -3.58 8.35 -35.85
CA LEU A 167 -2.82 8.87 -36.97
C LEU A 167 -2.95 10.39 -37.04
N ALA A 168 -1.86 11.07 -37.39
CA ALA A 168 -1.80 12.52 -37.36
C ALA A 168 -2.77 13.14 -38.37
N MET A 169 -3.56 14.11 -37.92
CA MET A 169 -4.62 14.76 -38.71
C MET A 169 -4.24 16.22 -38.97
N PRO A 170 -3.78 16.59 -40.19
CA PRO A 170 -3.50 17.97 -40.58
C PRO A 170 -4.78 18.81 -40.73
N LYS A 171 -5.36 19.26 -39.62
CA LYS A 171 -6.60 20.08 -39.67
C LYS A 171 -6.35 21.54 -40.06
N THR A 172 -5.09 22.01 -39.98
CA THR A 172 -4.72 23.40 -40.28
C THR A 172 -3.46 23.46 -41.13
N SER A 173 -3.29 24.53 -41.90
CA SER A 173 -2.07 24.79 -42.69
C SER A 173 -0.79 24.75 -41.85
N ASN A 174 -0.82 25.31 -40.64
CA ASN A 174 0.31 25.29 -39.71
C ASN A 174 0.68 23.86 -39.28
N SER A 175 -0.31 23.05 -38.92
CA SER A 175 -0.08 21.64 -38.55
C SER A 175 0.47 20.81 -39.72
N ASN A 176 -0.01 21.09 -40.93
CA ASN A 176 0.43 20.43 -42.15
C ASN A 176 1.88 20.76 -42.49
N ARG A 177 2.24 22.05 -42.47
CA ARG A 177 3.61 22.52 -42.72
C ARG A 177 4.59 21.99 -41.68
N LEU A 178 4.18 21.94 -40.40
CA LEU A 178 5.01 21.38 -39.33
C LEU A 178 5.27 19.89 -39.55
N MET A 179 4.28 19.11 -39.99
CA MET A 179 4.48 17.70 -40.31
C MET A 179 5.34 17.51 -41.55
N ALA A 180 5.17 18.33 -42.60
CA ALA A 180 6.01 18.30 -43.79
C ALA A 180 7.49 18.58 -43.48
N ASP A 181 7.75 19.63 -42.68
CA ASP A 181 9.08 19.96 -42.17
C ASP A 181 9.66 18.86 -41.27
N TYR A 182 8.81 18.17 -40.51
CA TYR A 182 9.24 17.03 -39.71
C TYR A 182 9.64 15.82 -40.56
N ILE A 183 8.91 15.56 -41.65
CA ILE A 183 9.24 14.52 -42.63
C ILE A 183 10.56 14.84 -43.33
N SER A 184 10.73 16.10 -43.77
CA SER A 184 11.95 16.54 -44.47
C SER A 184 13.19 16.49 -43.56
N GLN A 185 13.08 16.96 -42.31
CA GLN A 185 14.16 16.89 -41.31
C GLN A 185 14.55 15.45 -40.97
N ALA A 186 13.59 14.51 -41.05
CA ALA A 186 13.84 13.10 -40.82
C ALA A 186 14.46 12.37 -42.03
N GLY A 187 14.65 13.07 -43.16
CA GLY A 187 15.16 12.49 -44.41
C GLY A 187 14.15 11.59 -45.13
N LEU A 188 12.85 11.78 -44.88
CA LEU A 188 11.78 11.02 -45.50
C LEU A 188 11.14 11.81 -46.65
N THR A 189 10.52 11.09 -47.59
CA THR A 189 9.81 11.69 -48.73
C THR A 189 8.29 11.73 -48.54
N ARG A 190 7.74 10.71 -47.86
CA ARG A 190 6.30 10.53 -47.68
C ARG A 190 5.97 9.73 -46.43
N THR A 191 4.80 9.99 -45.85
CA THR A 191 4.29 9.27 -44.67
C THR A 191 2.76 9.19 -44.65
N TYR A 192 2.19 8.21 -43.93
CA TYR A 192 0.75 8.16 -43.71
C TYR A 192 0.25 9.28 -42.78
N VAL A 193 -0.88 9.85 -43.18
CA VAL A 193 -1.71 10.74 -42.34
C VAL A 193 -3.07 10.11 -42.08
N GLY A 194 -3.73 10.55 -41.02
CA GLY A 194 -5.02 10.05 -40.58
C GLY A 194 -6.18 10.61 -41.40
N VAL A 195 -6.14 10.46 -42.72
CA VAL A 195 -7.22 10.82 -43.66
C VAL A 195 -7.51 9.61 -44.53
N GLN A 196 -8.79 9.26 -44.65
CA GLN A 196 -9.25 8.14 -45.47
C GLN A 196 -10.54 8.52 -46.21
N VAL A 197 -10.80 7.85 -47.33
CA VAL A 197 -12.06 8.02 -48.07
C VAL A 197 -13.21 7.35 -47.29
N GLN A 198 -14.31 8.07 -47.12
CA GLN A 198 -15.63 7.56 -46.72
C GLN A 198 -16.43 7.35 -48.01
N ASN A 199 -17.22 6.26 -48.08
CA ASN A 199 -17.90 5.77 -49.29
C ASN A 199 -18.39 6.87 -50.25
N LYS A 200 -18.30 6.61 -51.56
CA LYS A 200 -18.82 7.49 -52.61
C LYS A 200 -20.25 7.90 -52.29
N ASP A 201 -20.47 9.21 -52.19
CA ASP A 201 -21.82 9.75 -52.20
C ASP A 201 -22.48 9.44 -53.56
N ILE A 202 -23.81 9.47 -53.59
CA ILE A 202 -24.64 9.19 -54.78
C ILE A 202 -24.27 10.09 -55.98
N ASP A 203 -23.58 11.21 -55.72
CA ASP A 203 -23.10 12.21 -56.68
C ASP A 203 -21.69 11.92 -57.25
N GLY A 204 -21.06 10.79 -56.87
CA GLY A 204 -19.74 10.39 -57.37
C GLY A 204 -18.54 11.13 -56.75
N THR A 205 -18.79 12.07 -55.85
CA THR A 205 -17.76 12.76 -55.06
C THR A 205 -17.28 11.89 -53.89
N ASN A 206 -15.95 11.79 -53.73
CA ASN A 206 -15.35 11.07 -52.61
C ASN A 206 -15.43 11.96 -51.35
N SER A 207 -16.13 11.50 -50.33
CA SER A 207 -16.11 12.14 -49.01
C SER A 207 -14.86 11.69 -48.24
N TYR A 208 -14.24 12.58 -47.47
CA TYR A 208 -13.03 12.28 -46.70
C TYR A 208 -13.29 12.45 -45.21
N ILE A 209 -12.82 11.48 -44.43
CA ILE A 209 -12.89 11.50 -42.98
C ILE A 209 -11.50 11.39 -42.36
N TYR A 210 -11.36 12.05 -41.22
CA TYR A 210 -10.19 11.95 -40.38
C TYR A 210 -10.21 10.67 -39.54
N ALA A 211 -9.05 10.28 -39.00
CA ALA A 211 -8.91 9.11 -38.12
C ALA A 211 -9.71 9.20 -36.80
N ASP A 212 -10.20 10.38 -36.42
CA ASP A 212 -11.11 10.62 -35.30
C ASP A 212 -12.60 10.65 -35.72
N SER A 213 -12.91 10.21 -36.94
CA SER A 213 -14.24 10.23 -37.56
C SER A 213 -14.81 11.63 -37.80
N SER A 214 -14.02 12.69 -37.63
CA SER A 214 -14.47 14.03 -38.02
C SER A 214 -14.41 14.21 -39.54
N PRO A 215 -15.38 14.92 -40.15
CA PRO A 215 -15.36 15.19 -41.58
C PRO A 215 -14.21 16.15 -41.93
N LEU A 216 -13.71 16.05 -43.16
CA LEU A 216 -12.74 16.99 -43.69
C LEU A 216 -13.38 18.40 -43.80
N GLN A 217 -12.94 19.35 -42.97
CA GLN A 217 -13.45 20.72 -42.97
C GLN A 217 -12.31 21.73 -43.22
N GLY A 218 -12.50 22.59 -44.21
CA GLY A 218 -11.78 23.86 -44.40
C GLY A 218 -10.35 23.81 -44.96
N PHE A 219 -9.58 22.73 -44.74
CA PHE A 219 -8.20 22.63 -45.21
C PHE A 219 -7.90 21.27 -45.86
N ALA A 220 -7.38 21.32 -47.08
CA ALA A 220 -6.82 20.17 -47.81
C ALA A 220 -5.68 20.66 -48.71
N ALA A 221 -4.65 19.85 -48.91
CA ALA A 221 -3.45 20.24 -49.64
C ALA A 221 -3.10 19.22 -50.76
N TRP A 222 -4.06 18.84 -51.60
CA TRP A 222 -3.88 17.83 -52.64
C TRP A 222 -2.81 18.21 -53.68
N SER A 223 -2.03 17.22 -54.14
CA SER A 223 -1.06 17.37 -55.24
C SER A 223 -1.75 17.47 -56.59
N GLN A 224 -1.18 18.24 -57.52
CA GLN A 224 -1.70 18.37 -58.89
C GLN A 224 -1.49 17.10 -59.75
N GLU A 225 -0.58 16.19 -59.34
CA GLU A 225 -0.40 14.87 -59.94
C GLU A 225 -1.41 13.86 -59.36
N GLU A 226 -2.68 14.07 -59.69
CA GLU A 226 -3.80 13.34 -59.09
C GLU A 226 -3.87 11.90 -59.62
N LYS A 227 -3.52 10.92 -58.77
CA LYS A 227 -3.88 9.51 -59.00
C LYS A 227 -5.36 9.34 -58.64
N ALA A 228 -6.14 8.75 -59.55
CA ALA A 228 -7.58 8.56 -59.33
C ALA A 228 -7.86 7.82 -58.02
N ALA A 229 -8.61 8.46 -57.13
CA ALA A 229 -8.99 7.90 -55.84
C ALA A 229 -9.97 6.72 -56.01
N THR A 230 -9.56 5.54 -55.54
CA THR A 230 -10.38 4.33 -55.47
C THR A 230 -11.11 4.23 -54.13
N ASN A 231 -12.11 3.34 -54.02
CA ASN A 231 -12.87 3.14 -52.77
C ASN A 231 -12.01 2.66 -51.58
N SER A 232 -10.78 2.20 -51.82
CA SER A 232 -9.80 1.76 -50.81
C SER A 232 -8.54 2.64 -50.77
N SER A 233 -8.68 3.92 -51.17
CA SER A 233 -7.59 4.89 -51.18
C SER A 233 -7.36 5.49 -49.78
N CYS A 234 -6.12 5.39 -49.31
CA CYS A 234 -5.58 6.12 -48.17
C CYS A 234 -4.83 7.38 -48.64
N VAL A 235 -4.43 8.24 -47.69
CA VAL A 235 -3.74 9.49 -48.00
C VAL A 235 -2.32 9.49 -47.43
N GLU A 236 -1.35 9.84 -48.26
CA GLU A 236 0.03 10.11 -47.88
C GLU A 236 0.32 11.62 -47.89
N LEU A 237 1.13 12.07 -46.92
CA LEU A 237 1.67 13.42 -46.84
C LEU A 237 3.12 13.40 -47.32
N LEU A 238 3.42 14.24 -48.30
CA LEU A 238 4.75 14.43 -48.86
C LEU A 238 5.56 15.44 -48.04
N ASN A 239 6.88 15.37 -48.15
CA ASN A 239 7.80 16.33 -47.51
C ASN A 239 7.63 17.78 -48.00
N THR A 240 6.98 17.98 -49.14
CA THR A 240 6.55 19.29 -49.69
C THR A 240 5.34 19.88 -48.97
N GLY A 241 4.61 19.06 -48.20
CA GLY A 241 3.36 19.41 -47.56
C GLY A 241 2.12 19.16 -48.43
N THR A 242 2.26 18.59 -49.61
CA THR A 242 1.13 18.17 -50.44
C THR A 242 0.66 16.74 -50.11
N TRP A 243 -0.61 16.45 -50.35
CA TRP A 243 -1.25 15.17 -50.10
C TRP A 243 -1.43 14.41 -51.40
N SER A 244 -1.20 13.11 -51.37
CA SER A 244 -1.43 12.23 -52.53
C SER A 244 -2.20 10.98 -52.13
N HIS A 245 -2.85 10.35 -53.10
CA HIS A 245 -3.57 9.09 -52.92
C HIS A 245 -2.60 7.91 -52.95
N VAL A 246 -2.79 6.97 -52.03
CA VAL A 246 -2.02 5.73 -51.95
C VAL A 246 -2.91 4.56 -51.55
N GLU A 247 -2.58 3.37 -52.05
CA GLU A 247 -3.24 2.15 -51.63
C GLU A 247 -3.00 1.87 -50.14
N CYS A 248 -4.07 1.59 -49.39
CA CYS A 248 -3.98 1.33 -47.94
C CYS A 248 -3.14 0.10 -47.58
N GLU A 249 -2.89 -0.79 -48.56
CA GLU A 249 -2.05 -1.98 -48.42
C GLU A 249 -0.55 -1.69 -48.51
N THR A 250 -0.16 -0.50 -48.95
CA THR A 250 1.25 -0.12 -49.05
C THR A 250 1.85 0.02 -47.65
N SER A 251 3.02 -0.56 -47.40
CA SER A 251 3.73 -0.36 -46.14
C SER A 251 4.59 0.90 -46.19
N MET A 252 4.33 1.87 -45.31
CA MET A 252 5.16 3.07 -45.19
C MET A 252 5.23 3.59 -43.74
N PHE A 253 6.11 4.56 -43.51
CA PHE A 253 6.22 5.24 -42.23
C PHE A 253 5.00 6.13 -41.96
N PHE A 254 4.72 6.41 -40.71
CA PHE A 254 3.51 7.12 -40.30
C PHE A 254 3.77 8.07 -39.14
N ILE A 255 2.94 9.11 -39.03
CA ILE A 255 3.00 10.06 -37.93
C ILE A 255 1.85 9.77 -36.97
N SER A 256 2.18 9.57 -35.69
CA SER A 256 1.21 9.44 -34.60
C SER A 256 1.00 10.80 -33.94
N GLY A 257 -0.27 11.19 -33.76
CA GLY A 257 -0.68 12.41 -33.06
C GLY A 257 -1.39 12.08 -31.74
N ALA A 258 -0.97 12.70 -30.65
CA ALA A 258 -1.62 12.60 -29.34
C ALA A 258 -2.08 13.98 -28.84
N LYS A 259 -3.26 14.07 -28.20
CA LYS A 259 -3.72 15.31 -27.57
C LYS A 259 -2.92 15.59 -26.30
N ARG A 260 -2.54 16.84 -26.08
CA ARG A 260 -1.86 17.27 -24.85
C ARG A 260 -2.89 17.45 -23.74
N VAL A 261 -2.82 16.61 -22.70
CA VAL A 261 -3.63 16.80 -21.48
C VAL A 261 -2.99 17.94 -20.68
N ILE A 262 -3.50 19.16 -20.84
CA ILE A 262 -3.05 20.29 -20.02
C ILE A 262 -3.71 20.14 -18.64
N SER A 263 -2.96 19.62 -17.66
CA SER A 263 -3.37 19.74 -16.26
C SER A 263 -3.41 21.24 -15.92
N ARG A 264 -4.60 21.75 -15.56
CA ARG A 264 -4.86 23.15 -15.18
C ARG A 264 -4.00 23.64 -14.00
N GLY A 265 -3.23 22.78 -13.33
CA GLY A 265 -2.34 23.14 -12.22
C GLY A 265 -1.09 23.94 -12.61
N GLY A 266 -0.59 23.82 -13.84
CA GLY A 266 0.69 24.44 -14.23
C GLY A 266 0.66 25.96 -14.40
N ARG A 267 -0.51 26.55 -14.66
CA ARG A 267 -0.65 28.00 -14.89
C ARG A 267 -0.78 28.83 -13.60
N ARG A 268 -1.09 28.20 -12.46
CA ARG A 268 -1.15 28.88 -11.15
C ARG A 268 0.24 29.17 -10.57
N ARG A 269 1.24 28.30 -10.83
CA ARG A 269 2.58 28.39 -10.24
C ARG A 269 3.32 29.70 -10.57
N ARG A 270 3.27 30.17 -11.82
CA ARG A 270 3.98 31.40 -12.24
C ARG A 270 3.35 32.71 -11.74
N ARG A 271 2.08 32.70 -11.33
CA ARG A 271 1.43 33.90 -10.77
C ARG A 271 1.72 34.04 -9.27
N GLN A 272 1.98 32.91 -8.59
CA GLN A 272 2.15 32.83 -7.15
C GLN A 272 3.55 33.21 -6.66
N GLU A 273 4.58 33.17 -7.53
CA GLU A 273 5.94 33.61 -7.19
C GLU A 273 6.10 35.13 -7.01
N ARG A 274 5.13 35.95 -7.45
CA ARG A 274 5.17 37.42 -7.29
C ARG A 274 4.52 37.97 -6.02
N GLU A 275 3.84 37.13 -5.24
CA GLU A 275 2.94 37.56 -4.15
C GLU A 275 3.30 36.96 -2.78
N MET A 276 4.58 36.69 -2.52
CA MET A 276 5.01 36.13 -1.22
C MET A 276 5.64 37.21 -0.33
N SER A 277 4.80 38.07 0.26
CA SER A 277 5.11 38.78 1.51
C SER A 277 3.95 38.58 2.49
N GLU A 278 4.28 37.98 3.63
CA GLU A 278 3.46 37.70 4.83
C GLU A 278 2.43 36.55 4.79
N PRO A 279 2.47 35.61 5.79
CA PRO A 279 1.47 34.56 5.93
C PRO A 279 0.35 34.99 6.89
N ALA A 280 -0.88 35.12 6.37
CA ALA A 280 -2.07 35.08 7.20
C ALA A 280 -2.50 33.61 7.41
N ALA A 281 -2.64 33.22 8.68
CA ALA A 281 -3.18 31.94 9.08
C ALA A 281 -4.66 31.84 8.69
N ASN A 282 -5.03 30.84 7.88
CA ASN A 282 -6.41 30.43 7.67
C ASN A 282 -6.59 28.97 8.12
N PRO A 283 -7.43 28.70 9.12
CA PRO A 283 -7.75 27.35 9.59
C PRO A 283 -8.94 26.81 8.78
N ALA A 284 -8.74 26.53 7.49
CA ALA A 284 -9.76 25.87 6.67
C ALA A 284 -9.14 25.33 5.37
N ALA A 285 -8.30 24.30 5.48
CA ALA A 285 -7.84 23.53 4.34
C ALA A 285 -7.68 22.05 4.72
N THR A 286 -8.73 21.44 5.23
CA THR A 286 -8.85 19.98 5.35
C THR A 286 -9.94 19.50 4.41
N SER A 287 -9.77 19.74 3.11
CA SER A 287 -10.35 18.84 2.11
C SER A 287 -9.28 17.81 1.80
N PHE A 288 -9.36 16.66 2.47
CA PHE A 288 -8.57 15.48 2.12
C PHE A 288 -8.79 15.16 0.64
N PRO A 289 -7.74 14.76 -0.10
CA PRO A 289 -7.91 14.29 -1.47
C PRO A 289 -8.88 13.10 -1.48
N ALA A 290 -9.69 12.99 -2.54
CA ALA A 290 -10.55 11.83 -2.74
C ALA A 290 -9.69 10.54 -2.71
N PRO A 291 -10.18 9.44 -2.11
CA PRO A 291 -9.42 8.21 -1.95
C PRO A 291 -8.91 7.72 -3.32
N ALA A 292 -7.60 7.64 -3.47
CA ALA A 292 -6.97 7.16 -4.70
C ALA A 292 -7.04 5.62 -4.74
N ILE A 293 -8.19 5.08 -5.16
CA ILE A 293 -8.38 3.63 -5.30
C ILE A 293 -8.05 3.24 -6.74
N SER A 294 -6.92 2.55 -6.93
CA SER A 294 -6.53 1.98 -8.23
C SER A 294 -6.98 0.53 -8.43
N LEU A 295 -7.48 -0.10 -7.36
CA LEU A 295 -7.98 -1.47 -7.36
C LEU A 295 -9.46 -1.48 -7.77
N PRO A 296 -9.89 -2.37 -8.69
CA PRO A 296 -11.32 -2.53 -8.95
C PRO A 296 -12.01 -2.97 -7.66
N LEU A 297 -13.24 -2.51 -7.42
CA LEU A 297 -14.05 -2.88 -6.26
C LEU A 297 -15.09 -3.93 -6.69
N GLY A 298 -15.55 -4.75 -5.75
CA GLY A 298 -16.57 -5.77 -6.02
C GLY A 298 -15.99 -7.14 -6.41
N LEU A 299 -16.81 -7.98 -7.04
CA LEU A 299 -16.41 -9.35 -7.41
C LEU A 299 -15.30 -9.39 -8.49
N ASP A 300 -15.14 -8.31 -9.25
CA ASP A 300 -14.12 -8.18 -10.28
C ASP A 300 -12.69 -8.10 -9.71
N VAL A 301 -12.54 -7.83 -8.41
CA VAL A 301 -11.26 -7.93 -7.67
C VAL A 301 -10.60 -9.29 -7.91
N LEU A 302 -11.40 -10.37 -7.89
CA LEU A 302 -10.91 -11.75 -7.99
C LEU A 302 -10.34 -12.08 -9.38
N ARG A 303 -10.72 -11.32 -10.42
CA ARG A 303 -10.15 -11.46 -11.77
C ARG A 303 -8.83 -10.72 -11.94
N THR A 304 -8.45 -9.85 -11.00
CA THR A 304 -7.16 -9.16 -11.06
C THR A 304 -6.04 -10.02 -10.50
N TYR A 305 -4.82 -9.84 -11.03
CA TYR A 305 -3.61 -10.47 -10.49
C TYR A 305 -3.41 -10.18 -8.99
N SER A 306 -3.85 -9.01 -8.51
CA SER A 306 -3.76 -8.63 -7.10
C SER A 306 -4.74 -9.38 -6.21
N GLY A 307 -6.00 -9.50 -6.63
CA GLY A 307 -6.99 -10.28 -5.88
C GLY A 307 -6.65 -11.77 -5.88
N ALA A 308 -6.16 -12.29 -7.01
CA ALA A 308 -5.71 -13.68 -7.11
C ALA A 308 -4.55 -13.98 -6.14
N LEU A 309 -3.56 -13.08 -6.00
CA LEU A 309 -2.48 -13.27 -5.02
C LEU A 309 -2.99 -13.23 -3.58
N ILE A 310 -3.88 -12.31 -3.22
CA ILE A 310 -4.48 -12.27 -1.87
C ILE A 310 -5.21 -13.58 -1.55
N CYS A 311 -5.93 -14.17 -2.52
CA CYS A 311 -6.56 -15.48 -2.34
C CYS A 311 -5.54 -16.60 -2.10
N LEU A 312 -4.40 -16.58 -2.81
CA LEU A 312 -3.32 -17.56 -2.62
C LEU A 312 -2.62 -17.37 -1.28
N GLU A 313 -2.40 -16.12 -0.84
CA GLU A 313 -1.86 -15.79 0.48
C GLU A 313 -2.75 -16.35 1.60
N ILE A 314 -4.07 -16.17 1.50
CA ILE A 314 -5.05 -16.71 2.46
C ILE A 314 -5.01 -18.25 2.44
N PHE A 315 -5.04 -18.87 1.26
CA PHE A 315 -5.07 -20.33 1.13
C PHE A 315 -3.81 -20.99 1.70
N PHE A 316 -2.62 -20.55 1.26
CA PHE A 316 -1.36 -21.12 1.71
C PHE A 316 -1.01 -20.68 3.13
N GLY A 317 -1.38 -19.46 3.55
CA GLY A 317 -1.27 -19.02 4.94
C GLY A 317 -2.07 -19.92 5.88
N ALA A 318 -3.30 -20.28 5.50
CA ALA A 318 -4.13 -21.24 6.24
C ALA A 318 -3.61 -22.69 6.18
N LEU A 319 -2.66 -23.04 5.31
CA LEU A 319 -2.01 -24.35 5.38
C LEU A 319 -0.85 -24.34 6.37
N VAL A 320 -0.10 -23.24 6.44
CA VAL A 320 1.05 -23.11 7.35
C VAL A 320 0.64 -23.32 8.81
N TRP A 321 -0.39 -22.63 9.31
CA TRP A 321 -0.81 -22.80 10.71
C TRP A 321 -1.29 -24.22 11.06
N ILE A 322 -1.88 -24.95 10.11
CA ILE A 322 -2.45 -26.30 10.29
C ILE A 322 -1.30 -27.28 10.39
N LEU A 323 -0.32 -27.15 9.50
CA LEU A 323 0.87 -27.99 9.48
C LEU A 323 1.70 -27.76 10.75
N VAL A 324 1.94 -26.51 11.12
CA VAL A 324 2.66 -26.14 12.33
C VAL A 324 1.93 -26.61 13.58
N ALA A 325 0.61 -26.44 13.67
CA ALA A 325 -0.18 -26.99 14.78
C ALA A 325 -0.13 -28.53 14.86
N SER A 326 -0.10 -29.21 13.70
CA SER A 326 -0.04 -30.68 13.65
C SER A 326 1.34 -31.26 13.98
N SER A 327 2.39 -30.45 13.91
CA SER A 327 3.78 -30.89 14.06
C SER A 327 4.18 -31.21 15.51
N ASN A 328 3.44 -30.70 16.52
CA ASN A 328 3.72 -30.91 17.95
C ASN A 328 5.22 -30.76 18.28
N VAL A 329 5.83 -29.66 17.81
CA VAL A 329 7.28 -29.42 17.91
C VAL A 329 7.62 -29.08 19.38
N PRO A 330 8.74 -29.60 19.91
CA PRO A 330 9.13 -29.38 21.31
C PRO A 330 9.55 -27.94 21.66
N VAL A 331 9.44 -26.98 20.73
CA VAL A 331 9.79 -25.57 20.96
C VAL A 331 8.53 -24.70 20.96
N PRO A 332 7.82 -24.61 22.09
CA PRO A 332 6.50 -23.97 22.15
C PRO A 332 6.55 -22.47 21.81
N LEU A 333 7.67 -21.78 22.09
CA LEU A 333 7.84 -20.37 21.77
C LEU A 333 7.98 -20.10 20.26
N LEU A 334 8.76 -20.92 19.55
CA LEU A 334 8.97 -20.76 18.11
C LEU A 334 7.72 -21.17 17.33
N GLN A 335 7.11 -22.29 17.72
CA GLN A 335 5.85 -22.76 17.16
C GLN A 335 4.72 -21.73 17.40
N GLY A 336 4.66 -21.16 18.61
CA GLY A 336 3.70 -20.10 18.96
C GLY A 336 3.85 -18.85 18.10
N TRP A 337 5.08 -18.44 17.78
CA TRP A 337 5.35 -17.30 16.92
C TRP A 337 4.87 -17.52 15.48
N VAL A 338 5.23 -18.65 14.87
CA VAL A 338 4.83 -18.97 13.49
C VAL A 338 3.31 -19.10 13.38
N MET A 339 2.69 -19.73 14.37
CA MET A 339 1.22 -19.83 14.46
C MET A 339 0.58 -18.44 14.61
N PHE A 340 1.09 -17.59 15.50
CA PHE A 340 0.59 -16.22 15.70
C PHE A 340 0.65 -15.39 14.41
N VAL A 341 1.79 -15.41 13.72
CA VAL A 341 1.98 -14.69 12.45
C VAL A 341 0.97 -15.18 11.41
N SER A 342 0.83 -16.49 11.27
CA SER A 342 -0.05 -17.10 10.27
C SER A 342 -1.53 -16.84 10.54
N VAL A 343 -2.00 -17.00 11.79
CA VAL A 343 -3.38 -16.66 12.19
C VAL A 343 -3.67 -15.18 11.92
N THR A 344 -2.79 -14.30 12.38
CA THR A 344 -3.01 -12.85 12.34
C THR A 344 -3.07 -12.35 10.90
N THR A 345 -2.12 -12.78 10.07
CA THR A 345 -2.10 -12.43 8.64
C THR A 345 -3.30 -13.00 7.91
N PHE A 346 -3.71 -14.25 8.18
CA PHE A 346 -4.93 -14.83 7.61
C PHE A 346 -6.17 -14.00 7.91
N VAL A 347 -6.37 -13.60 9.18
CA VAL A 347 -7.50 -12.77 9.59
C VAL A 347 -7.45 -11.40 8.91
N LEU A 348 -6.28 -10.74 8.92
CA LEU A 348 -6.12 -9.42 8.30
C LEU A 348 -6.31 -9.47 6.77
N SER A 349 -5.76 -10.47 6.07
CA SER A 349 -5.93 -10.67 4.62
C SER A 349 -7.39 -10.96 4.29
N SER A 350 -8.08 -11.75 5.12
CA SER A 350 -9.50 -12.06 4.94
C SER A 350 -10.37 -10.81 5.11
N VAL A 351 -10.13 -10.01 6.15
CA VAL A 351 -10.83 -8.73 6.36
C VAL A 351 -10.54 -7.77 5.21
N TYR A 352 -9.29 -7.67 4.77
CA TYR A 352 -8.89 -6.83 3.64
C TYR A 352 -9.60 -7.23 2.35
N LEU A 353 -9.64 -8.53 2.03
CA LEU A 353 -10.36 -9.06 0.87
C LEU A 353 -11.88 -8.80 0.96
N ILE A 354 -12.48 -8.97 2.14
CA ILE A 354 -13.90 -8.68 2.37
C ILE A 354 -14.20 -7.18 2.13
N LEU A 355 -13.34 -6.28 2.60
CA LEU A 355 -13.51 -4.83 2.37
C LEU A 355 -13.45 -4.46 0.88
N LEU A 356 -12.59 -5.13 0.10
CA LEU A 356 -12.50 -4.94 -1.35
C LEU A 356 -13.73 -5.51 -2.09
N ILE A 357 -14.17 -6.72 -1.72
CA ILE A 357 -15.33 -7.38 -2.35
C ILE A 357 -16.64 -6.66 -2.02
N THR A 358 -16.82 -6.20 -0.78
CA THR A 358 -18.04 -5.49 -0.35
C THR A 358 -18.10 -4.06 -0.86
N GLY A 359 -17.01 -3.54 -1.44
CA GLY A 359 -16.92 -2.15 -1.90
C GLY A 359 -16.93 -1.13 -0.76
N LEU A 360 -16.84 -1.58 0.50
CA LEU A 360 -16.84 -0.71 1.67
C LEU A 360 -15.59 0.20 1.71
N ALA A 361 -14.54 -0.21 0.99
CA ALA A 361 -13.33 0.58 0.82
C ALA A 361 -13.56 1.97 0.20
N ASP A 362 -14.57 2.12 -0.68
CA ASP A 362 -14.92 3.43 -1.27
C ASP A 362 -15.50 4.41 -0.24
N ARG A 363 -16.08 3.90 0.86
CA ARG A 363 -16.68 4.74 1.90
C ARG A 363 -15.68 5.26 2.94
N ILE A 364 -14.44 4.78 2.90
CA ILE A 364 -13.41 5.12 3.87
C ILE A 364 -12.37 6.00 3.15
N ALA A 365 -12.26 7.25 3.60
CA ALA A 365 -11.30 8.22 3.08
C ALA A 365 -9.88 7.88 3.58
N THR A 366 -9.19 6.98 2.87
CA THR A 366 -7.82 6.57 3.17
C THR A 366 -7.08 6.26 1.86
N ASP A 367 -5.76 6.46 1.85
CA ASP A 367 -4.90 6.10 0.73
C ASP A 367 -4.70 4.59 0.66
N TRP A 368 -5.65 3.91 0.00
CA TRP A 368 -5.67 2.45 -0.12
C TRP A 368 -4.43 1.86 -0.78
N ASN A 369 -3.82 2.55 -1.75
CA ASN A 369 -2.57 2.08 -2.39
C ASN A 369 -1.37 2.12 -1.42
N PHE A 370 -1.30 3.13 -0.55
CA PHE A 370 -0.25 3.23 0.46
C PHE A 370 -0.46 2.21 1.57
N LEU A 371 -1.72 2.06 2.03
CA LEU A 371 -2.09 1.07 3.03
C LEU A 371 -1.81 -0.36 2.54
N ASP A 372 -2.12 -0.66 1.27
CA ASP A 372 -1.82 -1.92 0.59
C ASP A 372 -0.31 -2.21 0.61
N ALA A 373 0.52 -1.24 0.20
CA ALA A 373 1.98 -1.40 0.19
C ALA A 373 2.57 -1.61 1.60
N VAL A 374 2.11 -0.83 2.59
CA VAL A 374 2.56 -0.95 3.99
C VAL A 374 2.14 -2.28 4.60
N TYR A 375 0.89 -2.71 4.36
CA TYR A 375 0.39 -3.99 4.84
C TYR A 375 1.22 -5.16 4.30
N HIS A 376 1.42 -5.23 2.98
CA HIS A 376 2.17 -6.32 2.36
C HIS A 376 3.65 -6.28 2.75
N PHE A 377 4.25 -5.10 2.98
CA PHE A 377 5.61 -4.99 3.51
C PHE A 377 5.72 -5.57 4.93
N ILE A 378 4.79 -5.22 5.82
CA ILE A 378 4.76 -5.74 7.19
C ILE A 378 4.54 -7.26 7.17
N ALA A 379 3.55 -7.73 6.41
CA ALA A 379 3.26 -9.16 6.28
C ALA A 379 4.46 -9.95 5.74
N LEU A 380 5.17 -9.41 4.74
CA LEU A 380 6.40 -9.99 4.21
C LEU A 380 7.48 -10.14 5.30
N LEU A 381 7.72 -9.11 6.11
CA LEU A 381 8.72 -9.17 7.19
C LEU A 381 8.38 -10.24 8.24
N PHE A 382 7.12 -10.30 8.67
CA PHE A 382 6.68 -11.28 9.66
C PHE A 382 6.73 -12.72 9.10
N TYR A 383 6.29 -12.95 7.85
CA TYR A 383 6.38 -14.27 7.22
C TYR A 383 7.81 -14.68 6.90
N PHE A 384 8.67 -13.75 6.49
CA PHE A 384 10.09 -14.03 6.29
C PHE A 384 10.75 -14.45 7.61
N ALA A 385 10.44 -13.76 8.72
CA ALA A 385 10.90 -14.17 10.04
C ALA A 385 10.38 -15.57 10.43
N ALA A 386 9.10 -15.85 10.19
CA ALA A 386 8.50 -17.16 10.45
C ALA A 386 9.15 -18.28 9.61
N PHE A 387 9.37 -18.04 8.31
CA PHE A 387 10.06 -18.95 7.41
C PHE A 387 11.49 -19.24 7.87
N VAL A 388 12.27 -18.21 8.21
CA VAL A 388 13.65 -18.39 8.68
C VAL A 388 13.68 -19.19 9.98
N LEU A 389 12.73 -18.95 10.87
CA LEU A 389 12.61 -19.67 12.14
C LEU A 389 12.28 -21.15 11.92
N GLU A 390 11.32 -21.44 11.06
CA GLU A 390 10.91 -22.81 10.70
C GLU A 390 12.01 -23.56 9.94
N ALA A 391 12.73 -22.87 9.07
CA ALA A 391 13.88 -23.42 8.36
C ALA A 391 15.02 -23.73 9.33
N ALA A 392 15.27 -22.85 10.32
CA ALA A 392 16.29 -23.06 11.33
C ALA A 392 15.97 -24.26 12.24
N THR A 393 14.71 -24.42 12.67
CA THR A 393 14.30 -25.60 13.46
C THR A 393 14.39 -26.89 12.65
N THR A 394 14.00 -26.86 11.38
CA THR A 394 14.11 -28.00 10.47
C THR A 394 15.57 -28.38 10.20
N ALA A 395 16.45 -27.39 9.99
CA ALA A 395 17.87 -27.61 9.71
C ALA A 395 18.65 -28.08 10.93
N ALA A 396 18.32 -27.59 12.13
CA ALA A 396 18.92 -28.04 13.39
C ALA A 396 18.73 -29.55 13.62
N ASN A 397 17.66 -30.14 13.07
CA ASN A 397 17.38 -31.57 13.12
C ASN A 397 18.10 -32.42 12.05
N GLY A 398 18.58 -31.81 10.98
CA GLY A 398 19.19 -32.52 9.84
C GLY A 398 20.56 -33.16 10.13
N GLY A 399 21.11 -32.97 11.34
CA GLY A 399 22.43 -33.48 11.74
C GLY A 399 22.43 -34.68 12.70
N ALA A 400 21.26 -35.12 13.20
CA ALA A 400 21.20 -36.25 14.14
C ALA A 400 21.08 -37.58 13.37
N HIS A 401 22.21 -38.24 13.12
CA HIS A 401 22.26 -39.57 12.51
C HIS A 401 21.84 -40.64 13.53
N ILE A 402 20.58 -41.11 13.45
CA ILE A 402 20.11 -42.24 14.27
C ILE A 402 20.64 -43.53 13.63
N SER A 403 21.65 -44.14 14.24
CA SER A 403 22.14 -45.47 13.84
C SER A 403 21.49 -46.53 14.73
N PRO A 404 20.74 -47.50 14.20
CA PRO A 404 20.24 -48.61 15.00
C PRO A 404 21.40 -49.52 15.40
N LEU A 405 21.58 -49.78 16.70
CA LEU A 405 22.56 -50.75 17.18
C LEU A 405 22.09 -52.16 16.78
N PRO A 406 22.95 -53.03 16.21
CA PRO A 406 22.54 -54.38 15.91
C PRO A 406 22.37 -55.14 17.22
N ASN A 407 21.16 -55.69 17.40
CA ASN A 407 20.86 -56.76 18.35
C ASN A 407 20.53 -56.36 19.81
N SER A 408 19.46 -55.60 20.01
CA SER A 408 18.71 -55.58 21.28
C SER A 408 17.22 -55.44 20.99
N THR A 409 16.41 -56.34 21.55
CA THR A 409 14.94 -56.37 21.42
C THR A 409 14.22 -55.29 22.23
N ASP A 410 14.96 -54.48 22.98
CA ASP A 410 14.46 -53.26 23.60
C ASP A 410 15.14 -52.05 22.95
N SER A 411 14.33 -51.18 22.37
CA SER A 411 14.74 -49.99 21.61
C SER A 411 15.39 -48.93 22.50
N VAL A 412 16.65 -49.14 22.88
CA VAL A 412 17.49 -48.13 23.54
C VAL A 412 18.21 -47.34 22.46
N LEU A 413 17.76 -46.09 22.25
CA LEU A 413 18.30 -45.16 21.25
C LEU A 413 19.41 -44.31 21.88
N CYS A 414 20.68 -44.53 21.53
CA CYS A 414 21.78 -43.66 21.98
C CYS A 414 21.90 -42.43 21.06
N ILE A 415 21.71 -41.22 21.62
CA ILE A 415 21.94 -39.94 20.94
C ILE A 415 23.38 -39.48 21.26
N THR A 416 24.24 -39.38 20.26
CA THR A 416 25.58 -38.77 20.41
C THR A 416 25.47 -37.25 20.37
N GLN A 417 26.01 -36.58 21.39
CA GLN A 417 25.87 -35.15 21.66
C GLN A 417 26.98 -34.30 21.01
N PRO A 418 26.67 -33.37 20.08
CA PRO A 418 27.52 -32.23 19.77
C PRO A 418 27.20 -31.03 20.69
N ARG A 419 28.20 -30.19 20.93
CA ARG A 419 28.27 -29.11 21.96
C ARG A 419 27.37 -27.88 21.74
N GLY A 420 26.15 -28.02 21.23
CA GLY A 420 25.19 -26.92 21.03
C GLY A 420 24.01 -26.96 22.01
N ASN A 421 23.62 -25.80 22.57
CA ASN A 421 22.68 -25.68 23.70
C ASN A 421 21.18 -25.81 23.38
N ILE A 422 20.76 -26.19 22.17
CA ILE A 422 19.33 -26.38 21.84
C ILE A 422 19.18 -27.64 21.00
N PHE A 423 18.71 -28.73 21.62
CA PHE A 423 18.42 -29.99 20.94
C PHE A 423 16.91 -30.15 20.77
N THR A 424 16.43 -30.21 19.53
CA THR A 424 15.08 -30.64 19.20
C THR A 424 15.19 -31.99 18.50
N VAL A 425 14.56 -33.04 19.02
CA VAL A 425 14.49 -34.34 18.33
C VAL A 425 13.08 -34.48 17.78
N LEU A 426 12.95 -34.41 16.46
CA LEU A 426 11.68 -34.58 15.73
C LEU A 426 11.67 -35.99 15.20
N THR A 427 10.54 -36.68 15.33
CA THR A 427 10.32 -37.96 14.64
C THR A 427 10.29 -37.74 13.12
N TYR A 428 10.54 -38.80 12.34
CA TYR A 428 10.52 -38.73 10.86
C TYR A 428 9.22 -38.11 10.30
N ARG A 429 8.07 -38.42 10.91
CA ARG A 429 6.78 -37.81 10.54
C ARG A 429 6.73 -36.32 10.85
N GLN A 430 7.16 -35.91 12.05
CA GLN A 430 7.18 -34.50 12.44
C GLN A 430 8.16 -33.69 11.59
N TYR A 431 9.32 -34.26 11.27
CA TYR A 431 10.29 -33.66 10.36
C TYR A 431 9.68 -33.38 8.98
N ASN A 432 9.01 -34.37 8.37
CA ASN A 432 8.37 -34.18 7.07
C ASN A 432 7.26 -33.12 7.10
N ILE A 433 6.49 -33.05 8.19
CA ILE A 433 5.47 -32.01 8.39
C ILE A 433 6.12 -30.62 8.52
N ASN A 434 7.22 -30.51 9.27
CA ASN A 434 7.96 -29.25 9.45
C ASN A 434 8.63 -28.77 8.15
N VAL A 435 9.16 -29.71 7.36
CA VAL A 435 9.68 -29.42 6.01
C VAL A 435 8.55 -28.89 5.12
N ALA A 436 7.38 -29.54 5.12
CA ALA A 436 6.22 -29.07 4.35
C ALA A 436 5.78 -27.67 4.81
N ALA A 437 5.69 -27.43 6.13
CA ALA A 437 5.37 -26.12 6.70
C ALA A 437 6.37 -25.05 6.26
N THR A 438 7.67 -25.37 6.27
CA THR A 438 8.75 -24.48 5.81
C THR A 438 8.60 -24.13 4.33
N VAL A 439 8.31 -25.12 3.48
CA VAL A 439 8.08 -24.91 2.05
C VAL A 439 6.88 -23.99 1.83
N PHE A 440 5.75 -24.26 2.46
CA PHE A 440 4.58 -23.39 2.32
C PHE A 440 4.80 -21.99 2.88
N ALA A 441 5.51 -21.83 4.01
CA ALA A 441 5.88 -20.53 4.54
C ALA A 441 6.76 -19.73 3.55
N SER A 442 7.68 -20.40 2.85
CA SER A 442 8.50 -19.77 1.81
C SER A 442 7.65 -19.29 0.62
N VAL A 443 6.69 -20.10 0.19
CA VAL A 443 5.76 -19.79 -0.92
C VAL A 443 4.87 -18.60 -0.55
N VAL A 444 4.33 -18.57 0.66
CA VAL A 444 3.53 -17.44 1.16
C VAL A 444 4.37 -16.16 1.23
N THR A 445 5.62 -16.26 1.68
CA THR A 445 6.56 -15.13 1.70
C THR A 445 6.79 -14.57 0.29
N LEU A 446 6.93 -15.44 -0.72
CA LEU A 446 7.06 -15.02 -2.11
C LEU A 446 5.81 -14.27 -2.61
N PHE A 447 4.61 -14.76 -2.29
CA PHE A 447 3.37 -14.08 -2.67
C PHE A 447 3.26 -12.70 -2.04
N TYR A 448 3.50 -12.55 -0.74
CA TYR A 448 3.55 -11.23 -0.08
C TYR A 448 4.60 -10.30 -0.72
N GLY A 449 5.75 -10.84 -1.15
CA GLY A 449 6.77 -10.09 -1.88
C GLY A 449 6.30 -9.60 -3.25
N CYS A 450 5.63 -10.46 -4.04
CA CYS A 450 5.04 -10.09 -5.32
C CYS A 450 3.94 -9.02 -5.16
N SER A 451 3.05 -9.20 -4.18
CA SER A 451 1.99 -8.25 -3.86
C SER A 451 2.53 -6.90 -3.42
N MET A 452 3.57 -6.89 -2.57
CA MET A 452 4.27 -5.66 -2.16
C MET A 452 4.86 -4.90 -3.35
N VAL A 453 5.53 -5.59 -4.29
CA VAL A 453 6.10 -4.95 -5.50
C VAL A 453 5.01 -4.32 -6.37
N MET A 454 3.84 -4.96 -6.48
CA MET A 454 2.71 -4.39 -7.20
C MET A 454 2.09 -3.19 -6.47
N GLY A 455 1.98 -3.26 -5.13
CA GLY A 455 1.54 -2.14 -4.28
C GLY A 455 2.45 -0.93 -4.43
N PHE A 456 3.78 -1.11 -4.41
CA PHE A 456 4.74 -0.03 -4.65
C PHE A 456 4.63 0.57 -6.05
N LYS A 457 4.40 -0.25 -7.09
CA LYS A 457 4.16 0.25 -8.45
C LYS A 457 2.91 1.14 -8.52
N ARG A 458 1.86 0.82 -7.76
CA ARG A 458 0.62 1.61 -7.69
C ARG A 458 0.76 2.87 -6.85
N CYS A 459 1.56 2.85 -5.79
CA CYS A 459 1.81 4.02 -4.94
C CYS A 459 2.72 5.06 -5.63
N ARG A 460 3.46 4.66 -6.66
CA ARG A 460 4.42 5.50 -7.41
C ARG A 460 3.84 6.07 -8.71
N MET A 461 2.63 5.63 -9.10
CA MET A 461 1.82 6.19 -10.20
C MET A 461 0.80 7.17 -9.62
#